data_AF-A0A7S4AND5-F1
#
_entry.id   AF-A0A7S4AND5-F1
#
_cell.length_a   1.000
_cell.length_b   1.000
_cell.length_c   1.000
_cell.angle_alpha   90.00
_cell.angle_beta   90.00
_cell.angle_gamma   90.00
#
_symmetry.space_group_name_H-M   'P 1'
#
loop_
_entity.id
_entity.type
_entity.pdbx_description
1 polymer ?
#
loop_
_entity_poly.entity_id
_entity_poly.type
_entity_poly.pdbx_seq_one_letter_code
_entity_poly.pdbx_strand_id
1 'polypeptide(L)'
;MSWKAGLSRYLPAMRFFACPESPSSIGVRNWYLKHHNELKHLNPNFPLLMRTAENCMPAVTTELEWTTDHLLQFMIQTGRFRNSNGTIAEDRVEAATAYLKTDWEKFAAARLAHKGFDPLQPSVRDKQWTDDVSLATDLTEYSAMKAVNDEQVAVMQGGADKEYTRAVNALLMAQRVDLWCAGEKEVELAVQHLYKLGRLLNERECVFPKHIKDFYPGVEDI
;
A
#
# COMPACT_ATOMS: atom_id res chain seq x y z
N MET A 1 13.86 13.60 15.16
CA MET A 1 14.46 12.38 14.58
C MET A 1 14.82 12.65 13.13
N SER A 2 16.02 12.26 12.69
CA SER A 2 16.47 12.44 11.29
C SER A 2 15.64 11.55 10.37
N TRP A 3 14.98 12.13 9.36
CA TRP A 3 14.15 11.40 8.38
C TRP A 3 14.92 10.27 7.68
N LYS A 4 16.26 10.37 7.61
CA LYS A 4 17.17 9.36 7.06
C LYS A 4 17.04 8.00 7.75
N ALA A 5 16.83 7.97 9.07
CA ALA A 5 16.69 6.72 9.83
C ALA A 5 15.30 6.07 9.64
N GLY A 6 14.30 6.83 9.18
CA GLY A 6 12.95 6.33 8.97
C GLY A 6 12.70 5.78 7.56
N LEU A 7 13.70 5.83 6.65
CA LEU A 7 13.52 5.39 5.27
C LEU A 7 13.11 3.92 5.19
N SER A 8 13.78 3.04 5.93
CA SER A 8 13.47 1.60 5.96
C SER A 8 12.07 1.27 6.51
N ARG A 9 11.54 2.11 7.39
CA ARG A 9 10.23 1.92 8.03
C ARG A 9 9.10 2.12 7.05
N TYR A 10 9.23 3.06 6.12
CA TYR A 10 8.13 3.45 5.23
C TYR A 10 8.40 3.12 3.76
N LEU A 11 9.65 3.00 3.31
CA LEU A 11 9.93 2.69 1.91
C LEU A 11 10.34 1.22 1.74
N PRO A 12 9.88 0.53 0.68
CA PRO A 12 10.32 -0.82 0.35
C PRO A 12 11.75 -0.86 -0.17
N ALA A 13 12.11 0.11 -1.01
CA ALA A 13 13.44 0.25 -1.59
C ALA A 13 13.62 1.69 -2.08
N MET A 14 14.86 2.12 -2.21
CA MET A 14 15.18 3.37 -2.90
C MET A 14 16.17 3.11 -4.02
N ARG A 15 15.83 3.58 -5.21
CA ARG A 15 16.59 3.36 -6.44
C ARG A 15 17.03 4.70 -7.00
N PHE A 16 18.32 4.79 -7.30
CA PHE A 16 18.97 5.93 -7.93
C PHE A 16 19.35 5.55 -9.35
N PHE A 17 18.96 6.38 -10.31
CA PHE A 17 19.32 6.24 -11.70
C PHE A 17 20.34 7.32 -12.05
N ALA A 18 21.45 6.92 -12.67
CA ALA A 18 22.51 7.85 -13.07
C ALA A 18 23.30 7.31 -14.26
N CYS A 19 23.68 8.18 -15.19
CA CYS A 19 24.63 7.84 -16.25
C CYS A 19 26.08 8.09 -15.77
N PRO A 20 27.01 7.11 -15.90
CA PRO A 20 28.41 7.28 -15.48
C PRO A 20 29.16 8.38 -16.26
N GLU A 21 28.91 8.53 -17.55
CA GLU A 21 29.66 9.46 -18.39
C GLU A 21 28.98 10.83 -18.50
N SER A 22 27.71 10.95 -18.11
CA SER A 22 26.95 12.18 -18.29
C SER A 22 27.21 13.20 -17.17
N PRO A 23 27.47 14.49 -17.51
CA PRO A 23 27.56 15.57 -16.53
C PRO A 23 26.26 15.81 -15.76
N SER A 24 25.09 15.56 -16.37
CA SER A 24 23.78 15.77 -15.73
C SER A 24 23.57 14.84 -14.54
N SER A 25 24.23 13.69 -14.52
CA SER A 25 24.12 12.67 -13.46
C SER A 25 25.14 12.82 -12.34
N ILE A 26 26.00 13.85 -12.39
CA ILE A 26 27.02 14.08 -11.35
C ILE A 26 26.38 14.29 -9.98
N GLY A 27 25.28 15.05 -9.89
CA GLY A 27 24.61 15.31 -8.63
C GLY A 27 24.11 14.04 -7.93
N VAL A 28 23.45 13.14 -8.67
CA VAL A 28 22.99 11.85 -8.12
C VAL A 28 24.15 10.98 -7.65
N ARG A 29 25.23 10.89 -8.44
CA ARG A 29 26.40 10.08 -8.10
C ARG A 29 27.12 10.59 -6.85
N ASN A 30 27.41 11.89 -6.81
CA ASN A 30 28.11 12.50 -5.67
C ASN A 30 27.29 12.40 -4.39
N TRP A 31 25.99 12.70 -4.48
CA TRP A 31 25.09 12.60 -3.33
C TRP A 31 25.05 11.17 -2.80
N TYR A 32 24.91 10.17 -3.69
CA TYR A 32 24.87 8.77 -3.31
C TYR A 32 26.18 8.34 -2.64
N LEU A 33 27.34 8.63 -3.25
CA LEU A 33 28.64 8.27 -2.68
C LEU A 33 28.88 8.91 -1.29
N LYS A 34 28.46 10.16 -1.11
CA LYS A 34 28.61 10.89 0.15
C LYS A 34 27.72 10.34 1.28
N HIS A 35 26.50 9.93 0.96
CA HIS A 35 25.50 9.57 1.97
C HIS A 35 25.25 8.06 2.09
N HIS A 36 25.73 7.24 1.15
CA HIS A 36 25.44 5.81 1.12
C HIS A 36 25.81 5.11 2.44
N ASN A 37 27.01 5.35 2.96
CA ASN A 37 27.49 4.70 4.18
C ASN A 37 26.68 5.10 5.41
N GLU A 38 26.32 6.39 5.52
CA GLU A 38 25.44 6.90 6.58
C GLU A 38 24.05 6.24 6.50
N LEU A 39 23.45 6.23 5.31
CA LEU A 39 22.11 5.69 5.10
C LEU A 39 22.05 4.17 5.36
N LYS A 40 23.09 3.44 4.96
CA LYS A 40 23.22 2.01 5.24
C LYS A 40 23.49 1.72 6.71
N HIS A 41 24.27 2.54 7.39
CA HIS A 41 24.46 2.40 8.84
C HIS A 41 23.14 2.62 9.60
N LEU A 42 22.37 3.64 9.22
CA LEU A 42 21.06 3.92 9.82
C LEU A 42 19.97 2.91 9.41
N ASN A 43 20.11 2.27 8.25
CA ASN A 43 19.12 1.34 7.69
C ASN A 43 19.80 0.10 7.07
N PRO A 44 20.32 -0.84 7.88
CA PRO A 44 21.14 -1.95 7.38
C PRO A 44 20.46 -2.81 6.31
N ASN A 45 19.21 -3.18 6.55
CA ASN A 45 18.42 -4.07 5.68
C ASN A 45 17.72 -3.33 4.53
N PHE A 46 17.84 -2.01 4.44
CA PHE A 46 17.10 -1.23 3.44
C PHE A 46 17.76 -1.32 2.06
N PRO A 47 17.04 -1.73 1.01
CA PRO A 47 17.59 -1.78 -0.34
C PRO A 47 17.86 -0.37 -0.88
N LEU A 48 19.15 0.01 -0.96
CA LEU A 48 19.64 1.24 -1.56
C LEU A 48 20.39 0.90 -2.84
N LEU A 49 19.74 1.10 -3.98
CA LEU A 49 20.21 0.58 -5.26
C LEU A 49 20.66 1.72 -6.17
N MET A 50 21.92 1.72 -6.61
CA MET A 50 22.35 2.51 -7.75
C MET A 50 22.14 1.71 -9.04
N ARG A 51 21.57 2.33 -10.06
CA ARG A 51 21.35 1.77 -11.39
C ARG A 51 22.00 2.71 -12.39
N THR A 52 23.05 2.20 -13.03
CA THR A 52 23.80 2.92 -14.04
C THR A 52 23.50 2.37 -15.42
N ALA A 53 23.12 3.25 -16.34
CA ALA A 53 22.91 2.92 -17.75
C ALA A 53 23.34 4.10 -18.62
N GLU A 54 23.76 3.82 -19.85
CA GLU A 54 24.08 4.85 -20.83
C GLU A 54 22.82 5.68 -21.16
N ASN A 55 23.00 6.99 -21.33
CA ASN A 55 21.92 7.95 -21.63
C ASN A 55 20.73 7.93 -20.65
N CYS A 56 20.92 7.39 -19.45
CA CYS A 56 19.90 7.39 -18.41
C CYS A 56 19.70 8.80 -17.84
N MET A 57 18.45 9.25 -17.75
CA MET A 57 18.11 10.49 -17.05
C MET A 57 18.29 10.29 -15.54
N PRO A 58 18.93 11.24 -14.85
CA PRO A 58 19.20 11.10 -13.43
C PRO A 58 17.90 11.24 -12.64
N ALA A 59 17.57 10.22 -11.84
CA ALA A 59 16.31 10.16 -11.13
C ALA A 59 16.41 9.37 -9.82
N VAL A 60 15.51 9.67 -8.88
CA VAL A 60 15.30 8.89 -7.66
C VAL A 60 13.90 8.33 -7.68
N THR A 61 13.76 7.06 -7.35
CA THR A 61 12.45 6.39 -7.32
C THR A 61 12.33 5.43 -6.14
N THR A 62 11.07 5.16 -5.79
CA THR A 62 10.63 4.18 -4.81
C THR A 62 9.35 3.53 -5.33
N GLU A 63 8.94 2.45 -4.67
CA GLU A 63 7.60 1.91 -4.81
C GLU A 63 6.72 2.47 -3.69
N LEU A 64 5.53 2.90 -4.07
CA LEU A 64 4.46 3.29 -3.16
C LEU A 64 3.39 2.20 -3.19
N GLU A 65 2.69 2.00 -2.09
CA GLU A 65 1.60 1.06 -1.99
C GLU A 65 0.30 1.86 -1.96
N TRP A 66 -0.58 1.59 -2.92
CA TRP A 66 -1.89 2.22 -2.99
C TRP A 66 -2.93 1.24 -2.46
N THR A 67 -3.79 1.72 -1.56
CA THR A 67 -4.88 0.92 -1.00
C THR A 67 -6.19 1.17 -1.75
N THR A 68 -7.20 0.32 -1.51
CA THR A 68 -8.56 0.50 -2.04
C THR A 68 -9.13 1.86 -1.67
N ASP A 69 -8.87 2.35 -0.46
CA ASP A 69 -9.36 3.66 -0.02
C ASP A 69 -8.83 4.80 -0.89
N HIS A 70 -7.54 4.77 -1.23
CA HIS A 70 -6.93 5.74 -2.14
C HIS A 70 -7.55 5.68 -3.54
N LEU A 71 -7.86 4.47 -4.03
CA LEU A 71 -8.57 4.28 -5.29
C LEU A 71 -9.96 4.91 -5.27
N LEU A 72 -10.74 4.65 -4.23
CA LEU A 72 -12.09 5.20 -4.11
C LEU A 72 -12.06 6.72 -4.00
N GLN A 73 -11.17 7.28 -3.19
CA GLN A 73 -10.96 8.72 -3.11
C GLN A 73 -10.59 9.33 -4.46
N PHE A 74 -9.66 8.70 -5.19
CA PHE A 74 -9.29 9.14 -6.54
C PHE A 74 -10.48 9.11 -7.51
N MET A 75 -11.26 8.03 -7.51
CA MET A 75 -12.43 7.89 -8.39
C MET A 75 -13.53 8.92 -8.08
N ILE A 76 -13.78 9.20 -6.80
CA ILE A 76 -14.73 10.23 -6.35
C ILE A 76 -14.24 11.62 -6.77
N GLN A 77 -13.00 11.98 -6.44
CA GLN A 77 -12.44 13.31 -6.73
C GLN A 77 -12.36 13.59 -8.23
N THR A 78 -12.06 12.58 -9.05
CA THR A 78 -11.98 12.72 -10.50
C THR A 78 -13.31 12.51 -11.22
N GLY A 79 -14.39 12.23 -10.48
CA GLY A 79 -15.72 12.01 -11.06
C GLY A 79 -15.75 10.86 -12.07
N ARG A 80 -15.06 9.76 -11.76
CA ARG A 80 -14.92 8.59 -12.64
C ARG A 80 -16.09 7.62 -12.57
N PHE A 81 -16.85 7.63 -11.48
CA PHE A 81 -18.11 6.90 -11.36
C PHE A 81 -19.16 7.51 -12.28
N ARG A 82 -19.33 6.94 -13.48
CA ARG A 82 -20.25 7.49 -14.50
C ARG A 82 -21.19 6.44 -15.07
N ASN A 83 -22.44 6.82 -15.23
CA ASN A 83 -23.44 6.00 -15.91
C ASN A 83 -23.18 6.00 -17.42
N SER A 84 -23.82 5.07 -18.14
CA SER A 84 -23.72 4.99 -19.61
C SER A 84 -24.10 6.29 -20.32
N ASN A 85 -24.91 7.14 -19.66
CA ASN A 85 -25.35 8.44 -20.17
C ASN A 85 -24.35 9.58 -19.87
N GLY A 86 -23.19 9.27 -19.26
CA GLY A 86 -22.15 10.23 -18.91
C GLY A 86 -22.39 11.04 -17.63
N THR A 87 -23.55 10.90 -16.99
CA THR A 87 -23.86 11.50 -15.68
C THR A 87 -23.12 10.79 -14.54
N ILE A 88 -22.94 11.48 -13.41
CA ILE A 88 -22.34 10.89 -12.20
C ILE A 88 -23.28 9.80 -11.67
N ALA A 89 -22.69 8.67 -11.29
CA ALA A 89 -23.42 7.54 -10.71
C ALA A 89 -23.49 7.70 -9.18
N GLU A 90 -24.56 8.32 -8.70
CA GLU A 90 -24.75 8.65 -7.29
C GLU A 90 -24.78 7.42 -6.39
N ASP A 91 -25.41 6.33 -6.86
CA ASP A 91 -25.45 5.03 -6.21
C ASP A 91 -24.04 4.47 -5.91
N ARG A 92 -23.13 4.57 -6.88
CA ARG A 92 -21.75 4.09 -6.74
C ARG A 92 -20.88 5.03 -5.91
N VAL A 93 -21.11 6.34 -6.02
CA VAL A 93 -20.44 7.32 -5.15
C VAL A 93 -20.86 7.13 -3.70
N GLU A 94 -22.14 6.84 -3.44
CA GLU A 94 -22.65 6.53 -2.11
C GLU A 94 -22.05 5.23 -1.58
N ALA A 95 -22.04 4.15 -2.37
CA ALA A 95 -21.40 2.89 -2.00
C ALA A 95 -19.90 3.07 -1.67
N ALA A 96 -19.16 3.82 -2.49
CA ALA A 96 -17.76 4.13 -2.24
C ALA A 96 -17.55 4.96 -0.98
N THR A 97 -18.43 5.94 -0.73
CA THR A 97 -18.38 6.77 0.49
C THR A 97 -18.73 5.96 1.73
N ALA A 98 -19.65 5.00 1.61
CA ALA A 98 -20.02 4.09 2.69
C ALA A 98 -18.85 3.15 3.03
N TYR A 99 -18.19 2.57 2.02
CA TYR A 99 -16.99 1.75 2.20
C TYR A 99 -15.86 2.51 2.90
N LEU A 100 -15.61 3.77 2.53
CA LEU A 100 -14.62 4.62 3.17
C LEU A 100 -14.94 4.97 4.64
N LYS A 101 -16.20 4.79 5.07
CA LYS A 101 -16.64 5.00 6.45
C LYS A 101 -16.70 3.69 7.26
N THR A 102 -16.43 2.55 6.62
CA THR A 102 -16.42 1.26 7.29
C THR A 102 -15.34 1.23 8.36
N ASP A 103 -15.72 0.81 9.56
CA ASP A 103 -14.79 0.62 10.67
C ASP A 103 -14.02 -0.70 10.47
N TRP A 104 -12.83 -0.60 9.86
CA TRP A 104 -11.96 -1.73 9.57
C TRP A 104 -11.35 -2.36 10.83
N GLU A 105 -11.17 -1.60 11.91
CA GLU A 105 -10.69 -2.14 13.19
C GLU A 105 -11.74 -3.04 13.81
N LYS A 106 -12.99 -2.58 13.82
CA LYS A 106 -14.13 -3.37 14.26
C LYS A 106 -14.33 -4.60 13.37
N PHE A 107 -14.20 -4.46 12.06
CA PHE A 107 -14.26 -5.59 11.11
C PHE A 107 -13.20 -6.65 11.42
N ALA A 108 -11.96 -6.22 11.67
CA ALA A 108 -10.85 -7.12 12.02
C ALA A 108 -11.06 -7.79 13.39
N ALA A 109 -11.58 -7.05 14.38
CA ALA A 109 -11.91 -7.59 15.70
C ALA A 109 -13.04 -8.64 15.61
N ALA A 110 -14.10 -8.35 14.87
CA ALA A 110 -15.23 -9.27 14.65
C ALA A 110 -14.78 -10.54 13.92
N ARG A 111 -13.85 -10.44 12.96
CA ARG A 111 -13.26 -11.60 12.28
C ARG A 111 -12.57 -12.57 13.23
N LEU A 112 -11.90 -12.05 14.25
CA LEU A 112 -11.13 -12.82 15.23
C LEU A 112 -11.89 -13.02 16.55
N ALA A 113 -13.22 -12.83 16.54
CA ALA A 113 -14.06 -12.99 17.73
C ALA A 113 -13.99 -14.43 18.27
N HIS A 114 -13.98 -15.43 17.37
CA HIS A 114 -13.81 -16.82 17.76
C HIS A 114 -12.33 -17.17 17.93
N LYS A 115 -11.96 -17.71 19.09
CA LYS A 115 -10.57 -18.04 19.42
C LYS A 115 -10.05 -19.17 18.53
N GLY A 116 -8.92 -18.94 17.85
CA GLY A 116 -8.22 -19.97 17.09
C GLY A 116 -8.87 -20.33 15.75
N PHE A 117 -9.85 -19.55 15.30
CA PHE A 117 -10.51 -19.73 14.01
C PHE A 117 -10.45 -18.44 13.20
N ASP A 118 -10.12 -18.56 11.91
CA ASP A 118 -10.10 -17.44 10.98
C ASP A 118 -11.00 -17.74 9.77
N PRO A 119 -12.11 -17.01 9.59
CA PRO A 119 -13.03 -17.22 8.47
C PRO A 119 -12.41 -17.06 7.08
N LEU A 120 -11.30 -16.32 6.93
CA LEU A 120 -10.62 -16.15 5.64
C LEU A 120 -9.58 -17.24 5.37
N GLN A 121 -9.16 -17.97 6.39
CA GLN A 121 -8.25 -19.10 6.28
C GLN A 121 -8.83 -20.31 7.03
N PRO A 122 -10.01 -20.81 6.61
CA PRO A 122 -10.56 -21.99 7.23
C PRO A 122 -9.57 -23.14 7.04
N SER A 123 -9.30 -23.88 8.11
CA SER A 123 -8.43 -25.05 8.00
C SER A 123 -9.04 -26.02 6.98
N VAL A 124 -8.21 -26.86 6.34
CA VAL A 124 -8.65 -27.81 5.29
C VAL A 124 -9.80 -28.75 5.77
N ARG A 125 -10.02 -28.85 7.09
CA ARG A 125 -11.06 -29.63 7.74
C ARG A 125 -12.41 -28.90 7.89
N ASP A 126 -12.45 -27.57 7.76
CA ASP A 126 -13.61 -26.73 8.13
C ASP A 126 -14.33 -26.16 6.88
N LYS A 127 -14.64 -27.03 5.92
CA LYS A 127 -15.20 -26.57 4.62
C LYS A 127 -16.58 -25.91 4.70
N GLN A 128 -17.29 -26.01 5.82
CA GLN A 128 -18.56 -25.32 6.07
C GLN A 128 -18.67 -24.90 7.55
N TRP A 129 -17.74 -24.08 8.02
CA TRP A 129 -17.81 -23.50 9.37
C TRP A 129 -19.13 -22.73 9.64
N THR A 130 -19.83 -22.32 8.58
CA THR A 130 -21.16 -21.70 8.63
C THR A 130 -22.23 -22.60 9.26
N ASP A 131 -22.00 -23.91 9.27
CA ASP A 131 -22.96 -24.90 9.78
C ASP A 131 -22.75 -25.18 11.28
N ASP A 132 -21.62 -24.74 11.85
CA ASP A 132 -21.36 -24.82 13.29
C ASP A 132 -22.05 -23.64 14.00
N VAL A 133 -23.01 -23.98 14.86
CA VAL A 133 -23.82 -23.01 15.60
C VAL A 133 -22.95 -22.09 16.48
N SER A 134 -21.84 -22.60 17.03
CA SER A 134 -20.95 -21.80 17.88
C SER A 134 -20.15 -20.78 17.07
N LEU A 135 -19.55 -21.22 15.95
CA LEU A 135 -18.81 -20.35 15.04
C LEU A 135 -19.73 -19.31 14.39
N ALA A 136 -20.92 -19.72 13.96
CA ALA A 136 -21.90 -18.82 13.37
C ALA A 136 -22.35 -17.73 14.36
N THR A 137 -22.55 -18.08 15.64
CA THR A 137 -22.95 -17.11 16.68
C THR A 137 -21.84 -16.09 16.93
N ASP A 138 -20.61 -16.55 17.13
CA ASP A 138 -19.47 -15.67 17.42
C ASP A 138 -19.07 -14.79 16.24
N LEU A 139 -19.32 -15.24 15.01
CA LEU A 139 -18.98 -14.54 13.76
C LEU A 139 -20.18 -13.83 13.11
N THR A 140 -21.31 -13.71 13.82
CA THR A 140 -22.52 -13.06 13.27
C THR A 140 -22.25 -11.62 12.84
N GLU A 141 -21.54 -10.85 13.68
CA GLU A 141 -21.19 -9.47 13.38
C GLU A 141 -20.24 -9.36 12.17
N TYR A 142 -19.23 -10.23 12.10
CA TYR A 142 -18.32 -10.30 10.96
C TYR A 142 -19.09 -10.61 9.66
N SER A 143 -20.00 -11.57 9.71
CA SER A 143 -20.77 -12.02 8.54
C SER A 143 -21.71 -10.93 8.03
N ALA A 144 -22.36 -10.19 8.94
CA ALA A 144 -23.19 -9.04 8.59
C ALA A 144 -22.38 -7.91 7.94
N MET A 145 -21.24 -7.52 8.54
CA MET A 145 -20.38 -6.48 7.97
C MET A 145 -19.78 -6.91 6.62
N LYS A 146 -19.41 -8.19 6.49
CA LYS A 146 -18.86 -8.75 5.25
C LYS A 146 -19.90 -8.72 4.13
N ALA A 147 -21.14 -9.11 4.39
CA ALA A 147 -22.21 -9.07 3.40
C ALA A 147 -22.43 -7.64 2.87
N VAL A 148 -22.47 -6.65 3.77
CA VAL A 148 -22.58 -5.23 3.39
C VAL A 148 -21.39 -4.77 2.56
N ASN A 149 -20.16 -5.11 2.96
CA ASN A 149 -18.95 -4.76 2.22
C ASN A 149 -18.91 -5.42 0.83
N ASP A 150 -19.27 -6.70 0.72
CA ASP A 150 -19.28 -7.43 -0.54
C ASP A 150 -20.33 -6.84 -1.51
N GLU A 151 -21.50 -6.44 -1.00
CA GLU A 151 -22.51 -5.72 -1.77
C GLU A 151 -22.00 -4.37 -2.27
N GLN A 152 -21.39 -3.57 -1.39
CA GLN A 152 -20.79 -2.28 -1.77
C GLN A 152 -19.72 -2.46 -2.84
N VAL A 153 -18.83 -3.45 -2.70
CA VAL A 153 -17.78 -3.74 -3.68
C VAL A 153 -18.37 -4.16 -5.01
N ALA A 154 -19.42 -4.99 -5.01
CA ALA A 154 -20.12 -5.39 -6.23
C ALA A 154 -20.74 -4.17 -6.94
N VAL A 155 -21.38 -3.26 -6.21
CA VAL A 155 -21.95 -2.02 -6.75
C VAL A 155 -20.85 -1.13 -7.35
N MET A 156 -19.74 -0.93 -6.64
CA MET A 156 -18.62 -0.12 -7.12
C MET A 156 -17.97 -0.68 -8.39
N GLN A 157 -17.87 -2.01 -8.51
CA GLN A 157 -17.25 -2.69 -9.65
C GLN A 157 -18.21 -2.90 -10.83
N GLY A 158 -19.52 -2.80 -10.62
CA GLY A 158 -20.56 -3.04 -11.63
C GLY A 158 -20.69 -1.97 -12.73
N GLY A 159 -19.79 -0.98 -12.76
CA GLY A 159 -19.81 0.13 -13.71
C GLY A 159 -19.58 -0.27 -15.17
N ALA A 160 -20.07 0.56 -16.09
CA ALA A 160 -19.83 0.41 -17.52
C ALA A 160 -18.33 0.56 -17.87
N ASP A 161 -17.93 0.02 -19.03
CA ASP A 161 -16.59 0.17 -19.59
C ASP A 161 -15.42 -0.18 -18.65
N LYS A 162 -15.64 -1.05 -17.66
CA LYS A 162 -14.61 -1.46 -16.69
C LYS A 162 -13.90 -0.25 -16.05
N GLU A 163 -14.64 0.82 -15.75
CA GLU A 163 -14.09 2.06 -15.18
C GLU A 163 -13.25 1.82 -13.91
N TYR A 164 -13.68 0.91 -13.04
CA TYR A 164 -12.99 0.53 -11.82
C TYR A 164 -11.61 -0.06 -12.15
N THR A 165 -11.55 -1.05 -13.05
CA THR A 165 -10.29 -1.66 -13.50
C THR A 165 -9.37 -0.63 -14.16
N ARG A 166 -9.92 0.29 -14.94
CA ARG A 166 -9.13 1.39 -15.56
C ARG A 166 -8.56 2.33 -14.49
N ALA A 167 -9.32 2.64 -13.45
CA ALA A 167 -8.86 3.47 -12.34
C ALA A 167 -7.78 2.76 -11.51
N VAL A 168 -7.93 1.46 -11.24
CA VAL A 168 -6.89 0.61 -10.62
C VAL A 168 -5.61 0.68 -11.44
N ASN A 169 -5.70 0.44 -12.75
CA ASN A 169 -4.53 0.49 -13.63
C ASN A 169 -3.89 1.88 -13.64
N ALA A 170 -4.68 2.96 -13.62
CA ALA A 170 -4.15 4.32 -13.56
C ALA A 170 -3.35 4.57 -12.28
N LEU A 171 -3.81 4.06 -11.13
CA LEU A 171 -3.06 4.16 -9.87
C LEU A 171 -1.83 3.26 -9.84
N LEU A 172 -1.91 2.05 -10.40
CA LEU A 172 -0.74 1.17 -10.55
C LEU A 172 0.35 1.81 -11.41
N MET A 173 -0.01 2.58 -12.44
CA MET A 173 0.97 3.37 -13.21
C MET A 173 1.61 4.50 -12.39
N ALA A 174 0.94 4.97 -11.34
CA ALA A 174 1.46 5.94 -10.38
C ALA A 174 2.18 5.30 -9.18
N GLN A 175 2.29 3.95 -9.14
CA GLN A 175 2.97 3.22 -8.06
C GLN A 175 4.46 3.52 -7.99
N ARG A 176 5.05 3.85 -9.15
CA ARG A 176 6.45 4.24 -9.28
C ARG A 176 6.53 5.74 -9.57
N VAL A 177 7.13 6.48 -8.65
CA VAL A 177 7.34 7.93 -8.81
C VAL A 177 8.80 8.18 -9.15
N ASP A 178 9.07 8.52 -10.41
CA ASP A 178 10.41 8.89 -10.87
C ASP A 178 10.60 10.40 -10.73
N LEU A 179 11.36 10.81 -9.71
CA LEU A 179 11.71 12.21 -9.50
C LEU A 179 13.02 12.50 -10.20
N TRP A 180 12.97 13.33 -11.25
CA TRP A 180 14.17 13.75 -11.97
C TRP A 180 14.98 14.73 -11.13
N CYS A 181 16.29 14.49 -11.04
CA CYS A 181 17.19 15.29 -10.21
C CYS A 181 18.54 15.42 -10.92
N ALA A 182 18.99 16.63 -11.21
CA ALA A 182 20.30 16.89 -11.77
C ALA A 182 21.34 17.23 -10.68
N GLY A 183 20.91 17.89 -9.59
CA GLY A 183 21.79 18.37 -8.52
C GLY A 183 21.69 17.60 -7.20
N GLU A 184 22.75 17.62 -6.37
CA GLU A 184 22.76 16.97 -5.04
C GLU A 184 21.63 17.47 -4.12
N LYS A 185 21.31 18.77 -4.18
CA LYS A 185 20.21 19.35 -3.40
C LYS A 185 18.84 18.83 -3.84
N GLU A 186 18.67 18.64 -5.15
CA GLU A 186 17.43 18.09 -5.71
C GLU A 186 17.28 16.62 -5.31
N VAL A 187 18.37 15.86 -5.30
CA VAL A 187 18.39 14.47 -4.81
C VAL A 187 17.95 14.43 -3.34
N GLU A 188 18.55 15.25 -2.48
CA GLU A 188 18.17 15.34 -1.07
C GLU A 188 16.67 15.63 -0.88
N LEU A 189 16.14 16.62 -1.61
CA LEU A 189 14.72 16.98 -1.56
C LEU A 189 13.81 15.87 -2.10
N ALA A 190 14.22 15.20 -3.18
CA ALA A 190 13.50 14.08 -3.75
C ALA A 190 13.41 12.94 -2.75
N VAL A 191 14.51 12.56 -2.11
CA VAL A 191 14.52 11.52 -1.08
C VAL A 191 13.63 11.91 0.11
N GLN A 192 13.69 13.16 0.57
CA GLN A 192 12.80 13.64 1.63
C GLN A 192 11.32 13.62 1.23
N HIS A 193 11.01 13.96 -0.02
CA HIS A 193 9.65 13.90 -0.55
C HIS A 193 9.14 12.47 -0.62
N LEU A 194 9.94 11.54 -1.16
CA LEU A 194 9.61 10.12 -1.21
C LEU A 194 9.41 9.55 0.20
N TYR A 195 10.24 9.91 1.17
CA TYR A 195 10.03 9.54 2.57
C TYR A 195 8.67 10.00 3.11
N LYS A 196 8.28 11.27 2.83
CA LYS A 196 6.98 11.81 3.27
C LYS A 196 5.81 11.08 2.60
N LEU A 197 5.92 10.78 1.31
CA LEU A 197 4.93 10.00 0.57
C LEU A 197 4.83 8.58 1.11
N GLY A 198 5.95 7.90 1.32
CA GLY A 198 5.99 6.57 1.92
C GLY A 198 5.34 6.55 3.30
N ARG A 199 5.59 7.55 4.15
CA ARG A 199 4.94 7.65 5.46
C ARG A 199 3.42 7.78 5.38
N LEU A 200 2.90 8.36 4.30
CA LEU A 200 1.47 8.51 4.08
C LEU A 200 0.84 7.25 3.49
N LEU A 201 1.54 6.57 2.58
CA LEU A 201 0.96 5.55 1.71
C LEU A 201 1.35 4.11 2.08
N ASN A 202 2.56 3.92 2.60
CA ASN A 202 3.10 2.59 2.84
C ASN A 202 2.93 2.21 4.32
N GLU A 203 1.87 1.46 4.60
CA GLU A 203 1.65 0.84 5.91
C GLU A 203 2.52 -0.43 6.06
N ARG A 204 3.83 -0.26 6.26
CA ARG A 204 4.74 -1.39 6.46
C ARG A 204 4.88 -1.85 7.91
N GLU A 205 4.18 -1.18 8.84
CA GLU A 205 4.07 -1.70 10.20
C GLU A 205 3.11 -2.89 10.19
N CYS A 206 3.65 -4.08 10.46
CA CYS A 206 2.80 -5.21 10.79
C CYS A 206 2.00 -4.85 12.05
N VAL A 207 0.68 -4.70 11.90
CA VAL A 207 -0.23 -4.63 13.04
C VAL A 207 -0.21 -5.99 13.71
N PHE A 208 0.61 -6.13 14.75
CA PHE A 208 0.51 -7.27 15.65
C PHE A 208 -0.81 -7.13 16.41
N PRO A 209 -1.75 -8.07 16.29
CA PRO A 209 -2.97 -8.02 17.07
C PRO A 209 -2.62 -8.00 18.56
N LYS A 210 -3.17 -7.05 19.34
CA LYS A 210 -2.86 -6.86 20.77
C LYS A 210 -3.07 -8.12 21.64
N HIS A 211 -3.79 -9.11 21.12
CA HIS A 211 -4.06 -10.39 21.76
C HIS A 211 -3.02 -11.48 21.46
N ILE A 212 -2.13 -11.29 20.47
CA ILE A 212 -0.95 -12.14 20.28
C ILE A 212 0.14 -11.60 21.21
N LYS A 213 0.09 -12.02 22.49
CA LYS A 213 1.10 -11.64 23.50
C LYS A 213 2.41 -12.43 23.33
N ASP A 214 2.32 -13.63 22.79
CA ASP A 214 3.46 -14.51 22.57
C ASP A 214 3.55 -14.85 21.09
N PHE A 215 4.33 -14.06 20.36
CA PHE A 215 4.90 -14.54 19.11
C PHE A 215 6.10 -15.40 19.51
N TYR A 216 5.98 -16.72 19.38
CA TYR A 216 7.14 -17.60 19.36
C TYR A 216 7.65 -17.58 17.92
N PRO A 217 8.60 -16.70 17.54
CA PRO A 217 9.33 -16.94 16.30
C PRO A 217 9.89 -18.35 16.46
N GLY A 218 9.55 -19.23 15.51
CA GLY A 218 9.82 -20.65 15.60
C GLY A 218 11.16 -20.90 16.28
N VAL A 219 11.14 -21.79 17.28
CA VAL A 219 12.24 -22.75 17.44
C VAL A 219 12.68 -23.09 16.03
N GLU A 220 13.95 -22.85 15.69
CA GLU A 220 14.50 -23.22 14.38
C GLU A 220 13.90 -24.58 14.01
N ASP A 221 13.07 -24.61 12.96
CA ASP A 221 12.42 -25.84 12.53
C ASP A 221 13.55 -26.88 12.30
N ILE A 222 13.56 -27.90 13.16
CA ILE A 222 14.28 -29.16 12.98
C ILE A 222 13.65 -29.91 11.80
#